data_AF-A0A1U8LED3-F1
#
_entry.id   AF-A0A1U8LED3-F1
#
_cell.length_a   1.000
_cell.length_b   1.000
_cell.length_c   1.000
_cell.angle_alpha   90.00
_cell.angle_beta   90.00
_cell.angle_gamma   90.00
#
_symmetry.space_group_name_H-M   'P 1'
#
loop_
_entity.id
_entity.type
_entity.pdbx_description
1 polymer ?
#
loop_
_entity_poly.entity_id
_entity_poly.type
_entity_poly.pdbx_seq_one_letter_code
_entity_poly.pdbx_strand_id
1 'polypeptide(L)'
;MERTRDSGLVVKAFAPQVAVLNKDSIGGFVTHCAWNSVLEAVVAGVPMIALPLYAEQHLNRNILVEDMKMAIPVEQMEGDGFVSGTELEKRVREFMESEKGEELREKSRKMKEKALAAMGPSGSSTKALTKLVELWN
;
A
#
# COMPACT_ATOMS: atom_id res chain seq x y z
N MET A 1 -8.60 -2.78 -24.79
CA MET A 1 -7.42 -3.53 -24.31
C MET A 1 -6.33 -3.63 -25.37
N GLU A 2 -6.65 -3.64 -26.67
CA GLU A 2 -5.66 -3.81 -27.73
C GLU A 2 -4.49 -2.81 -27.68
N ARG A 3 -4.78 -1.54 -27.35
CA ARG A 3 -3.78 -0.47 -27.15
C ARG A 3 -2.72 -0.77 -26.08
N THR A 4 -3.00 -1.62 -25.10
CA THR A 4 -2.12 -1.88 -23.94
C THR A 4 -1.74 -3.36 -23.83
N ARG A 5 -1.95 -4.17 -24.87
CA ARG A 5 -1.86 -5.64 -24.75
C ARG A 5 -0.48 -6.16 -24.31
N ASP A 6 0.58 -5.44 -24.67
CA ASP A 6 1.96 -5.85 -24.42
C ASP A 6 2.51 -5.27 -23.10
N SER A 7 1.77 -4.37 -22.44
CA SER A 7 2.21 -3.65 -21.23
C SER A 7 1.17 -3.57 -20.11
N GLY A 8 -0.03 -4.13 -20.31
CA GLY A 8 -1.12 -4.07 -19.35
C GLY A 8 -2.05 -5.28 -19.44
N LEU A 9 -2.38 -5.83 -18.27
CA LEU A 9 -3.35 -6.90 -18.11
C LEU A 9 -4.52 -6.40 -17.28
N VAL A 10 -5.75 -6.69 -17.72
CA VAL A 10 -6.96 -6.37 -16.97
C VAL A 10 -7.69 -7.64 -16.57
N VAL A 11 -7.79 -7.84 -15.26
CA VAL A 11 -8.53 -8.94 -14.64
C VAL A 11 -9.88 -8.40 -14.19
N LYS A 12 -10.97 -9.09 -14.55
CA LYS A 12 -12.32 -8.68 -14.20
C LYS A 12 -12.71 -9.26 -12.83
N ALA A 13 -13.46 -8.47 -12.05
CA ALA A 13 -14.02 -8.80 -10.74
C ALA A 13 -13.00 -9.05 -9.60
N PHE A 14 -12.08 -10.01 -9.74
CA PHE A 14 -11.18 -10.39 -8.65
C PHE A 14 -9.80 -10.82 -9.14
N ALA A 15 -8.76 -10.39 -8.42
CA ALA A 15 -7.40 -10.89 -8.54
C ALA A 15 -6.91 -11.33 -7.14
N PRO A 16 -6.05 -12.36 -7.04
CA PRO A 16 -5.56 -12.83 -5.75
C PRO A 16 -4.53 -11.84 -5.16
N GLN A 17 -5.01 -10.76 -4.56
CA GLN A 17 -4.21 -9.58 -4.16
C GLN A 17 -2.97 -9.94 -3.35
N VAL A 18 -3.10 -10.75 -2.30
CA VAL A 18 -1.96 -11.19 -1.48
C VAL A 18 -0.91 -11.91 -2.32
N ALA A 19 -1.33 -12.80 -3.22
CA ALA A 19 -0.40 -13.53 -4.09
C ALA A 19 0.25 -12.61 -5.13
N VAL A 20 -0.46 -11.58 -5.60
CA VAL A 20 0.10 -10.56 -6.50
C VAL A 20 1.15 -9.73 -5.77
N LEU A 21 0.80 -9.14 -4.62
CA LEU A 21 1.69 -8.28 -3.84
C LEU A 21 3.00 -8.97 -3.40
N ASN A 22 2.98 -10.30 -3.23
CA ASN A 22 4.18 -11.07 -2.87
C ASN A 22 5.07 -11.47 -4.07
N LYS A 23 4.79 -11.00 -5.29
CA LYS A 23 5.69 -11.23 -6.44
C LYS A 23 6.76 -10.16 -6.52
N ASP A 24 8.00 -10.59 -6.78
CA ASP A 24 9.16 -9.70 -6.98
C ASP A 24 8.97 -8.72 -8.14
N SER A 25 8.11 -9.05 -9.12
CA SER A 25 7.78 -8.17 -10.25
C SER A 25 6.88 -6.99 -9.89
N ILE A 26 6.34 -6.91 -8.66
CA ILE A 26 5.48 -5.80 -8.25
C ILE A 26 6.32 -4.62 -7.79
N GLY A 27 6.30 -3.57 -8.59
CA GLY A 27 6.95 -2.30 -8.27
C GLY A 27 6.15 -1.42 -7.30
N GLY A 28 4.82 -1.57 -7.23
CA GLY A 28 3.94 -0.74 -6.42
C GLY A 28 2.47 -1.09 -6.48
N PHE A 29 1.67 -0.43 -5.64
CA PHE A 29 0.25 -0.69 -5.48
C PHE A 29 -0.58 0.61 -5.42
N VAL A 30 -1.42 0.86 -6.42
CA VAL A 30 -2.44 1.91 -6.35
C VAL A 30 -3.60 1.38 -5.51
N THR A 31 -3.90 2.04 -4.39
CA THR A 31 -4.86 1.52 -3.41
C THR A 31 -5.80 2.59 -2.89
N HIS A 32 -7.03 2.19 -2.64
CA HIS A 32 -8.02 2.94 -1.88
C HIS A 32 -7.73 3.11 -0.40
N CYS A 33 -6.59 2.61 0.10
CA CYS A 33 -6.15 2.83 1.50
C CYS A 33 -7.04 2.18 2.57
N ALA A 34 -7.87 1.19 2.23
CA ALA A 34 -8.52 0.38 3.28
C ALA A 34 -7.46 -0.40 4.07
N TRP A 35 -7.63 -0.47 5.39
CA TRP A 35 -6.57 -0.90 6.29
C TRP A 35 -6.08 -2.33 6.03
N ASN A 36 -6.96 -3.26 5.64
CA ASN A 36 -6.54 -4.62 5.29
C ASN A 36 -5.56 -4.63 4.10
N SER A 37 -5.88 -3.91 3.02
CA SER A 37 -5.00 -3.82 1.85
C SER A 37 -3.69 -3.09 2.16
N VAL A 38 -3.73 -2.12 3.08
CA VAL A 38 -2.53 -1.47 3.60
C VAL A 38 -1.64 -2.47 4.33
N LEU A 39 -2.19 -3.26 5.27
CA LEU A 39 -1.43 -4.25 6.02
C LEU A 39 -0.83 -5.32 5.10
N GLU A 40 -1.58 -5.79 4.09
CA GLU A 40 -1.06 -6.72 3.08
C GLU A 40 0.15 -6.14 2.32
N ALA A 41 0.07 -4.87 1.90
CA ALA A 41 1.17 -4.20 1.22
C ALA A 41 2.38 -3.96 2.14
N VAL A 42 2.14 -3.63 3.41
CA VAL A 42 3.19 -3.46 4.44
C VAL A 42 3.95 -4.76 4.67
N VAL A 43 3.23 -5.88 4.84
CA VAL A 43 3.85 -7.20 5.03
C VAL A 43 4.55 -7.68 3.76
N ALA A 44 4.04 -7.32 2.58
CA ALA A 44 4.71 -7.60 1.31
C ALA A 44 5.95 -6.71 1.08
N GLY A 45 6.01 -5.52 1.69
CA GLY A 45 7.05 -4.50 1.49
C GLY A 45 6.84 -3.67 0.24
N VAL A 46 5.58 -3.54 -0.21
CA VAL A 46 5.21 -2.88 -1.46
C VAL A 46 4.82 -1.41 -1.18
N PRO A 47 5.47 -0.43 -1.83
CA PRO A 47 5.06 0.97 -1.71
C PRO A 47 3.73 1.24 -2.43
N MET A 48 3.06 2.35 -2.07
CA MET A 48 1.69 2.61 -2.50
C MET A 48 1.50 3.98 -3.18
N ILE A 49 0.50 4.05 -4.07
CA ILE A 49 -0.12 5.31 -4.50
C ILE A 49 -1.48 5.38 -3.82
N ALA A 50 -1.67 6.37 -2.95
CA ALA A 50 -2.83 6.49 -2.09
C ALA A 50 -3.96 7.25 -2.81
N LEU A 51 -5.03 6.54 -3.16
CA LEU A 51 -6.24 7.03 -3.84
C LEU A 51 -7.49 6.69 -3.02
N PRO A 52 -7.70 7.32 -1.85
CA PRO A 52 -8.82 7.00 -0.97
C PRO A 52 -10.17 7.28 -1.62
N LEU A 53 -11.21 6.56 -1.19
CA LEU A 53 -12.56 6.67 -1.74
C LEU A 53 -13.61 7.00 -0.65
N TYR A 54 -13.63 6.28 0.47
CA TYR A 54 -14.69 6.39 1.49
C TYR A 54 -14.22 5.96 2.89
N ALA A 55 -15.14 5.99 3.88
CA ALA A 55 -14.88 5.63 5.28
C ALA A 55 -13.65 6.38 5.85
N GLU A 56 -12.77 5.68 6.56
CA GLU A 56 -11.56 6.23 7.16
C GLU A 56 -10.36 6.28 6.20
N GLN A 57 -10.55 5.95 4.92
CA GLN A 57 -9.44 5.82 3.95
C GLN A 57 -8.64 7.12 3.77
N HIS A 58 -9.28 8.28 3.91
CA HIS A 58 -8.59 9.58 3.88
C HIS A 58 -7.67 9.78 5.09
N LEU A 59 -8.06 9.27 6.26
CA LEU A 59 -7.20 9.24 7.45
C LEU A 59 -6.04 8.26 7.24
N ASN A 60 -6.33 7.07 6.72
CA ASN A 60 -5.31 6.07 6.41
C ASN A 60 -4.29 6.58 5.39
N ARG A 61 -4.73 7.32 4.35
CA ARG A 61 -3.84 8.02 3.40
C ARG A 61 -2.86 8.93 4.14
N ASN A 62 -3.34 9.72 5.10
CA ASN A 62 -2.46 10.64 5.82
C ASN A 62 -1.43 9.88 6.66
N ILE A 63 -1.83 8.80 7.34
CA ILE A 63 -0.89 7.93 8.08
C ILE A 63 0.14 7.30 7.14
N LEU A 64 -0.29 6.78 5.99
CA LEU A 64 0.58 6.16 4.99
C LEU A 64 1.64 7.12 4.43
N VAL A 65 1.22 8.35 4.14
CA VAL A 65 2.07 9.38 3.53
C VAL A 65 2.92 10.08 4.57
N GLU A 66 2.35 10.44 5.72
CA GLU A 66 3.04 11.27 6.71
C GLU A 66 3.82 10.49 7.75
N ASP A 67 3.26 9.39 8.27
CA ASP A 67 3.88 8.67 9.38
C ASP A 67 4.70 7.48 8.89
N MET A 68 4.08 6.64 8.05
CA MET A 68 4.70 5.42 7.54
C MET A 68 5.70 5.71 6.42
N LYS A 69 5.54 6.84 5.71
CA LYS A 69 6.36 7.24 4.56
C LYS A 69 6.47 6.13 3.50
N MET A 70 5.34 5.46 3.24
CA MET A 70 5.21 4.33 2.31
C MET A 70 4.36 4.65 1.07
N ALA A 71 3.80 5.86 0.98
CA ALA A 71 2.93 6.23 -0.13
C ALA A 71 3.20 7.64 -0.67
N ILE A 72 2.85 7.84 -1.94
CA ILE A 72 2.54 9.17 -2.48
C ILE A 72 1.04 9.34 -2.59
N PRO A 73 0.50 10.52 -2.26
CA PRO A 73 -0.90 10.81 -2.46
C PRO A 73 -1.19 11.23 -3.91
N VAL A 74 -2.38 10.90 -4.38
CA VAL A 74 -3.02 11.60 -5.50
C VAL A 74 -3.73 12.86 -5.01
N GLU A 75 -3.88 13.82 -5.92
CA GLU A 75 -4.75 14.99 -5.77
C GLU A 75 -6.13 14.68 -6.35
N GLN A 76 -7.17 14.87 -5.53
CA GLN A 76 -8.57 14.79 -5.95
C GLN A 76 -9.05 16.18 -6.38
N MET A 77 -9.91 16.22 -7.40
CA MET A 77 -10.54 17.46 -7.86
C MET A 77 -11.47 18.02 -6.79
N GLU A 78 -11.46 19.34 -6.67
CA GLU A 78 -12.38 20.05 -5.77
C GLU A 78 -13.83 19.82 -6.21
N GLY A 79 -14.70 19.51 -5.26
CA GLY A 79 -16.13 19.29 -5.48
C GLY A 79 -16.53 17.82 -5.50
N ASP A 80 -16.15 17.07 -6.54
CA ASP A 80 -16.61 15.70 -6.76
C ASP A 80 -15.65 14.60 -6.26
N GLY A 81 -14.43 14.96 -5.86
CA GLY A 81 -13.45 14.04 -5.31
C GLY A 81 -12.83 13.07 -6.32
N PHE A 82 -13.06 13.27 -7.62
CA PHE A 82 -12.48 12.42 -8.65
C PHE A 82 -11.00 12.72 -8.88
N VAL A 83 -10.25 11.72 -9.34
CA VAL A 83 -8.84 11.86 -9.73
C VAL A 83 -8.76 11.84 -11.25
N SER A 84 -8.12 12.86 -11.83
CA SER A 84 -7.92 12.90 -13.27
C SER A 84 -6.94 11.84 -13.74
N GLY A 85 -7.10 11.35 -14.97
CA GLY A 85 -6.14 10.42 -15.57
C GLY A 85 -4.73 10.99 -15.65
N THR A 86 -4.60 12.32 -15.84
CA THR A 86 -3.30 13.01 -15.91
C THR A 86 -2.61 13.08 -14.55
N GLU A 87 -3.35 13.30 -13.47
CA GLU A 87 -2.81 13.26 -12.12
C GLU A 87 -2.37 11.83 -11.75
N LEU A 88 -3.19 10.82 -12.05
CA LEU A 88 -2.80 9.44 -11.81
C LEU A 88 -1.57 9.03 -12.62
N GLU A 89 -1.50 9.39 -13.91
CA GLU A 89 -0.33 9.16 -14.74
C GLU A 89 0.93 9.80 -14.14
N LYS A 90 0.84 11.07 -13.72
CA LYS A 90 1.94 11.80 -13.08
C LYS A 90 2.46 11.05 -11.86
N ARG A 91 1.56 10.60 -10.96
CA ARG A 91 1.97 9.86 -9.76
C ARG A 91 2.57 8.51 -10.10
N VAL A 92 2.02 7.78 -11.08
CA VAL A 92 2.61 6.50 -11.53
C VAL A 92 4.02 6.70 -12.08
N ARG A 93 4.27 7.74 -12.89
CA ARG A 93 5.62 8.04 -13.40
C ARG A 93 6.58 8.43 -12.29
N GLU A 94 6.19 9.36 -11.41
CA GLU A 94 6.99 9.74 -10.25
C GLU A 94 7.37 8.52 -9.40
N PHE A 95 6.41 7.62 -9.18
CA PHE A 95 6.59 6.42 -8.39
C PHE A 95 7.55 5.39 -9.04
N MET A 96 7.50 5.26 -10.36
CA MET A 96 8.27 4.25 -11.09
C MET A 96 9.66 4.76 -11.53
N GLU A 97 9.79 6.04 -11.88
CA GLU A 97 10.92 6.58 -12.65
C GLU A 97 11.77 7.61 -11.87
N SER A 98 11.46 7.90 -10.60
CA SER A 98 12.18 8.90 -9.80
C SER A 98 12.88 8.34 -8.56
N GLU A 99 13.88 9.08 -8.06
CA GLU A 99 14.56 8.82 -6.78
C GLU A 99 13.57 8.72 -5.61
N LYS A 100 12.51 9.52 -5.62
CA LYS A 100 11.46 9.46 -4.59
C LYS A 100 10.74 8.10 -4.58
N GLY A 101 10.54 7.51 -5.76
CA GLY A 101 10.02 6.15 -5.90
C GLY A 101 10.97 5.09 -5.32
N GLU A 102 12.27 5.26 -5.53
CA GLU A 102 13.30 4.39 -4.96
C GLU A 102 13.36 4.49 -3.44
N GLU A 103 13.31 5.70 -2.88
CA GLU A 103 13.23 5.92 -1.45
C GLU A 103 12.00 5.25 -0.82
N LEU A 104 10.85 5.31 -1.49
CA LEU A 104 9.61 4.67 -1.03
C LEU A 104 9.74 3.15 -1.01
N ARG A 105 10.37 2.55 -2.03
CA ARG A 105 10.67 1.10 -2.05
C ARG A 105 11.54 0.71 -0.87
N GLU A 106 12.61 1.47 -0.59
CA GLU A 106 13.50 1.17 0.52
C GLU A 106 12.82 1.35 1.89
N LYS A 107 12.02 2.41 2.07
CA LYS A 107 11.22 2.61 3.30
C LYS A 107 10.20 1.48 3.48
N SER A 108 9.56 1.03 2.41
CA SER A 108 8.59 -0.07 2.44
C SER A 108 9.24 -1.40 2.80
N ARG A 109 10.44 -1.68 2.27
CA ARG A 109 11.24 -2.85 2.64
C ARG A 109 11.60 -2.86 4.13
N LYS A 110 12.03 -1.71 4.67
CA LYS A 110 12.29 -1.56 6.11
C LYS A 110 11.03 -1.73 6.96
N MET A 111 9.88 -1.25 6.48
CA MET A 111 8.62 -1.42 7.20
C MET A 111 8.19 -2.90 7.23
N LYS A 112 8.38 -3.64 6.13
CA LYS A 112 8.18 -5.10 6.09
C LYS A 112 9.00 -5.80 7.17
N GLU A 113 10.29 -5.49 7.27
CA GLU A 113 11.16 -6.09 8.30
C GLU A 113 10.63 -5.84 9.72
N LYS A 114 10.20 -4.60 10.00
CA LYS A 114 9.59 -4.23 11.28
C LYS A 114 8.28 -4.99 11.55
N ALA A 115 7.41 -5.09 10.54
CA ALA A 115 6.14 -5.80 10.65
C ALA A 115 6.35 -7.29 10.95
N LEU A 116 7.27 -7.94 10.21
CA LEU A 116 7.61 -9.35 10.43
C LEU A 116 8.25 -9.57 11.80
N ALA A 117 9.12 -8.66 12.26
CA ALA A 117 9.70 -8.73 13.59
C ALA A 117 8.65 -8.58 14.70
N ALA A 118 7.66 -7.69 14.54
CA ALA A 118 6.58 -7.49 15.51
C ALA A 118 5.67 -8.72 15.63
N MET A 119 5.45 -9.44 14.51
CA MET A 119 4.63 -10.66 14.45
C MET A 119 5.42 -11.96 14.70
N GLY A 120 6.74 -11.89 14.86
CA GLY A 120 7.57 -13.06 15.14
C GLY A 120 7.26 -13.71 16.50
N PRO A 121 7.78 -14.92 16.78
CA PRO A 121 7.48 -15.66 18.02
C PRO A 121 7.75 -14.89 19.32
N SER A 122 8.75 -14.01 19.31
CA SER A 122 9.14 -13.14 20.43
C SER A 122 8.87 -11.66 20.17
N GLY A 123 8.09 -11.36 19.12
CA GLY A 123 7.72 -10.02 18.67
C GLY A 123 6.75 -9.30 19.60
N SER A 124 6.66 -7.98 19.45
CA SER A 124 5.83 -7.12 20.29
C SER A 124 4.34 -7.44 20.17
N SER A 125 3.82 -7.63 18.95
CA SER A 125 2.41 -7.95 18.71
C SER A 125 2.05 -9.32 19.27
N THR A 126 2.92 -10.32 19.07
CA THR A 126 2.73 -11.67 19.64
C THR A 126 2.67 -11.63 21.16
N LYS A 127 3.63 -10.95 21.81
CA LYS A 127 3.65 -10.78 23.27
C LYS A 127 2.42 -10.05 23.79
N ALA A 128 1.99 -8.98 23.12
CA ALA A 128 0.80 -8.23 23.52
C ALA A 128 -0.46 -9.11 23.45
N LEU A 129 -0.59 -9.92 22.40
CA LEU A 129 -1.69 -10.87 22.27
C LEU A 129 -1.64 -11.98 23.31
N THR A 130 -0.46 -12.58 23.57
CA THR A 130 -0.28 -13.57 24.64
C THR A 130 -0.72 -13.01 25.98
N LYS A 131 -0.30 -11.79 26.30
CA LYS A 131 -0.66 -11.13 27.56
C LYS A 131 -2.16 -10.87 27.68
N LEU A 132 -2.84 -10.53 26.57
CA LEU A 132 -4.30 -10.41 26.55
C LEU A 132 -4.98 -11.75 26.83
N VAL A 133 -4.52 -12.83 26.21
CA VAL A 133 -5.06 -14.19 26.42
C VAL A 133 -4.84 -14.66 27.85
N GLU A 134 -3.69 -14.34 28.47
CA GLU A 134 -3.41 -14.65 29.87
C GLU A 134 -4.36 -13.97 30.84
N LEU A 135 -4.90 -12.78 30.52
CA LEU A 135 -5.89 -12.08 31.36
C LEU A 135 -7.28 -12.73 31.35
N TRP A 136 -7.53 -13.65 30.42
CA TRP A 136 -8.80 -14.37 30.31
C TRP A 136 -8.79 -15.74 30.99
N ASN A 137 -7.66 -16.12 31.60
CA ASN A 137 -7.54 -17.27 32.48
C ASN A 137 -7.64 -16.84 33.95
#